data_AF-A0A0G1BAL5-F1
#
_entry.id   AF-A0A0G1BAL5-F1
#
_cell.length_a   1.000
_cell.length_b   1.000
_cell.length_c   1.000
_cell.angle_alpha   90.00
_cell.angle_beta   90.00
_cell.angle_gamma   90.00
#
_symmetry.space_group_name_H-M   'P 1'
#
loop_
_entity.id
_entity.type
_entity.pdbx_description
1 polymer ?
#
loop_
_entity_poly.entity_id
_entity_poly.type
_entity_poly.pdbx_seq_one_letter_code
_entity_poly.pdbx_strand_id
1 'polypeptide(L)'
;MTAEAFFKELKRLINSQPKNPSHILNSENCEYGDQIYYSKNLFNAFDCSNCADSTYIYDSYMCVNCMDCDYGVESELCYESVDPYKSFNCEYLENCSNMRDSSYCYASIDCHDVFGCVHLNSKSFCIFNRQLTEGEYREAVKKFNVLPSEKILEMLEELKKRYPYTQTNDAHNENSAYGNYIYFNKNCYLCFDATRNQDSAYLYDSHRNTTCFDFTYSIDGELCYEVVDSAHCFNCNYSVFSGHCQDSSYLFNCANVKNSLGCVGISHKEYCILNRQFNKQEYDKISRRILEDLKNKNLGWADLTF
;
A
#
# COMPACT_ATOMS: atom_id res chain seq x y z
N MET A 1 41.30 4.83 -6.09
CA MET A 1 39.91 5.06 -6.51
C MET A 1 39.47 6.33 -5.85
N THR A 2 39.06 7.29 -6.65
CA THR A 2 38.40 8.54 -6.23
C THR A 2 36.90 8.40 -6.45
N ALA A 3 36.10 9.36 -5.98
CA ALA A 3 34.66 9.42 -6.21
C ALA A 3 34.28 9.34 -7.70
N GLU A 4 34.96 10.09 -8.58
CA GLU A 4 34.69 10.07 -10.03
C GLU A 4 34.96 8.68 -10.64
N ALA A 5 36.02 8.01 -10.18
CA ALA A 5 36.36 6.66 -10.62
C ALA A 5 35.38 5.60 -10.07
N PHE A 6 34.84 5.81 -8.87
CA PHE A 6 33.81 4.97 -8.27
C PHE A 6 32.49 5.11 -9.05
N PHE A 7 31.98 6.33 -9.25
CA PHE A 7 30.75 6.56 -10.02
C PHE A 7 30.84 6.09 -11.47
N LYS A 8 32.00 6.30 -12.13
CA LYS A 8 32.21 5.82 -13.51
C LYS A 8 32.12 4.30 -13.63
N GLU A 9 32.66 3.55 -12.67
CA GLU A 9 32.58 2.08 -12.66
C GLU A 9 31.21 1.59 -12.20
N LEU A 10 30.56 2.27 -11.25
CA LEU A 10 29.19 2.00 -10.81
C LEU A 10 28.21 2.12 -11.99
N LYS A 11 28.26 3.24 -12.73
CA LYS A 11 27.45 3.46 -13.94
C LYS A 11 27.76 2.45 -15.06
N ARG A 12 29.01 2.00 -15.18
CA ARG A 12 29.40 0.92 -16.11
C ARG A 12 28.84 -0.44 -15.70
N LEU A 13 28.76 -0.74 -14.40
CA LEU A 13 28.17 -1.98 -13.88
C LEU A 13 26.66 -2.01 -14.14
N ILE A 14 25.94 -0.92 -13.81
CA ILE A 14 24.49 -0.79 -14.00
C ILE A 14 24.12 -1.03 -15.48
N ASN A 15 24.81 -0.34 -16.39
CA ASN A 15 24.62 -0.47 -17.84
C ASN A 15 25.06 -1.83 -18.43
N SER A 16 25.58 -2.77 -17.62
CA SER A 16 26.08 -4.07 -18.08
C SER A 16 25.29 -5.28 -17.56
N GLN A 17 24.31 -5.07 -16.68
CA GLN A 17 23.44 -6.14 -16.20
C GLN A 17 22.26 -6.34 -17.17
N PRO A 18 21.82 -7.59 -17.43
CA PRO A 18 20.49 -7.79 -18.00
C PRO A 18 19.43 -7.24 -17.04
N LYS A 19 18.54 -6.36 -17.53
CA LYS A 19 17.37 -5.93 -16.76
C LYS A 19 16.44 -7.14 -16.54
N ASN A 20 15.82 -7.25 -15.37
CA ASN A 20 14.96 -8.38 -15.04
C ASN A 20 13.81 -8.52 -16.05
N PRO A 21 13.38 -9.75 -16.40
CA PRO A 21 12.04 -9.96 -16.93
C PRO A 21 11.05 -9.50 -15.85
N SER A 22 10.19 -8.55 -16.20
CA SER A 22 9.29 -7.86 -15.28
C SER A 22 8.06 -8.68 -14.93
N HIS A 23 7.40 -8.24 -13.86
CA HIS A 23 5.95 -7.94 -13.80
C HIS A 23 5.18 -8.19 -15.11
N ILE A 24 4.07 -8.92 -15.02
CA ILE A 24 3.22 -9.24 -16.17
C ILE A 24 2.37 -8.00 -16.50
N LEU A 25 2.47 -7.52 -17.74
CA LEU A 25 2.03 -6.17 -18.11
C LEU A 25 1.25 -6.16 -19.41
N ASN A 26 0.19 -5.34 -19.49
CA ASN A 26 -0.62 -5.12 -20.69
C ASN A 26 -1.05 -6.42 -21.40
N SER A 27 -1.32 -7.46 -20.60
CA SER A 27 -1.56 -8.81 -21.08
C SER A 27 -3.05 -9.12 -21.07
N GLU A 28 -3.52 -9.84 -22.09
CA GLU A 28 -4.92 -10.25 -22.20
C GLU A 28 -5.00 -11.78 -22.10
N ASN A 29 -5.95 -12.28 -21.30
CA ASN A 29 -6.20 -13.71 -21.12
C ASN A 29 -5.06 -14.45 -20.39
N CYS A 30 -4.56 -13.88 -19.29
CA CYS A 30 -3.61 -14.58 -18.42
C CYS A 30 -4.34 -15.65 -17.59
N GLU A 31 -4.12 -16.93 -17.90
CA GLU A 31 -4.67 -18.06 -17.12
C GLU A 31 -3.99 -18.27 -15.75
N TYR A 32 -2.88 -17.56 -15.51
CA TYR A 32 -2.15 -17.48 -14.25
C TYR A 32 -1.14 -16.31 -14.30
N GLY A 33 -0.82 -15.69 -13.17
CA GLY A 33 0.34 -14.81 -13.07
C GLY A 33 0.49 -14.10 -11.72
N ASP A 34 1.61 -13.43 -11.56
CA ASP A 34 2.06 -12.75 -10.34
C ASP A 34 2.66 -11.38 -10.73
N GLN A 35 2.52 -10.39 -9.84
CA GLN A 35 2.80 -8.97 -10.10
C GLN A 35 2.23 -8.52 -11.44
N ILE A 36 0.91 -8.68 -11.58
CA ILE A 36 0.18 -8.38 -12.82
C ILE A 36 -0.40 -6.96 -12.78
N TYR A 37 -0.06 -6.14 -13.77
CA TYR A 37 -0.60 -4.79 -13.89
C TYR A 37 -1.17 -4.50 -15.28
N TYR A 38 -2.21 -3.65 -15.35
CA TYR A 38 -2.83 -3.19 -16.61
C TYR A 38 -3.32 -4.31 -17.54
N SER A 39 -3.77 -5.43 -16.96
CA SER A 39 -4.05 -6.66 -17.69
C SER A 39 -5.49 -7.12 -17.45
N LYS A 40 -6.09 -7.80 -18.43
CA LYS A 40 -7.53 -8.11 -18.42
C LYS A 40 -7.84 -9.54 -18.84
N ASN A 41 -9.06 -9.98 -18.54
CA ASN A 41 -9.44 -11.40 -18.63
C ASN A 41 -8.46 -12.25 -17.79
N LEU A 42 -8.09 -11.77 -16.59
CA LEU A 42 -7.22 -12.53 -15.69
C LEU A 42 -8.00 -13.63 -15.02
N PHE A 43 -7.32 -14.76 -14.82
CA PHE A 43 -7.83 -15.92 -14.13
C PHE A 43 -6.73 -16.42 -13.18
N ASN A 44 -6.97 -16.42 -11.87
CA ASN A 44 -5.98 -16.75 -10.83
C ASN A 44 -4.73 -15.84 -10.87
N ALA A 45 -4.90 -14.58 -10.44
CA ALA A 45 -3.84 -13.57 -10.48
C ALA A 45 -3.59 -12.90 -9.12
N PHE A 46 -2.33 -12.55 -8.87
CA PHE A 46 -1.79 -12.06 -7.59
C PHE A 46 -1.00 -10.76 -7.78
N ASP A 47 -0.80 -9.99 -6.70
CA ASP A 47 -0.21 -8.64 -6.68
C ASP A 47 -0.80 -7.78 -7.82
N CYS A 48 -2.13 -7.70 -7.88
CA CYS A 48 -2.87 -7.16 -9.01
C CYS A 48 -3.13 -5.67 -8.86
N SER A 49 -2.83 -4.89 -9.91
CA SER A 49 -3.33 -3.50 -9.96
C SER A 49 -3.73 -3.02 -11.35
N ASN A 50 -4.81 -2.24 -11.41
CA ASN A 50 -5.42 -1.75 -12.64
C ASN A 50 -5.81 -2.92 -13.58
N CYS A 51 -6.39 -3.98 -13.00
CA CYS A 51 -6.78 -5.20 -13.71
C CYS A 51 -8.30 -5.32 -13.81
N ALA A 52 -8.80 -5.86 -14.94
CA ALA A 52 -10.20 -5.74 -15.32
C ALA A 52 -10.79 -7.02 -15.94
N ASP A 53 -12.11 -7.14 -15.92
CA ASP A 53 -12.85 -8.27 -16.53
C ASP A 53 -12.34 -9.64 -16.03
N SER A 54 -12.01 -9.73 -14.74
CA SER A 54 -11.17 -10.79 -14.16
C SER A 54 -11.88 -11.61 -13.08
N THR A 55 -11.36 -12.80 -12.78
CA THR A 55 -11.95 -13.70 -11.78
C THR A 55 -10.86 -14.45 -11.00
N TYR A 56 -11.05 -14.61 -9.70
CA TYR A 56 -10.01 -15.08 -8.77
C TYR A 56 -8.79 -14.16 -8.77
N ILE A 57 -8.98 -12.96 -8.24
CA ILE A 57 -7.92 -11.95 -8.06
C ILE A 57 -7.72 -11.65 -6.57
N TYR A 58 -6.46 -11.50 -6.18
CA TYR A 58 -6.02 -11.36 -4.78
C TYR A 58 -4.98 -10.24 -4.64
N ASP A 59 -4.95 -9.58 -3.49
CA ASP A 59 -4.14 -8.39 -3.16
C ASP A 59 -4.24 -7.34 -4.27
N SER A 60 -5.42 -6.72 -4.34
CA SER A 60 -5.97 -6.14 -5.56
C SER A 60 -6.29 -4.65 -5.38
N TYR A 61 -5.36 -3.81 -5.82
CA TYR A 61 -5.51 -2.35 -5.77
C TYR A 61 -6.07 -1.81 -7.11
N MET A 62 -7.23 -1.16 -7.07
CA MET A 62 -7.96 -0.68 -8.27
C MET A 62 -8.29 -1.80 -9.28
N CYS A 63 -9.07 -2.82 -8.88
CA CYS A 63 -9.56 -3.84 -9.80
C CYS A 63 -11.07 -3.70 -10.09
N VAL A 64 -11.49 -3.97 -11.33
CA VAL A 64 -12.80 -3.50 -11.87
C VAL A 64 -13.52 -4.55 -12.70
N ASN A 65 -14.84 -4.68 -12.52
CA ASN A 65 -15.68 -5.70 -13.15
C ASN A 65 -15.13 -7.11 -12.88
N CYS A 66 -14.88 -7.37 -11.60
CA CYS A 66 -14.27 -8.60 -11.12
C CYS A 66 -15.21 -9.36 -10.18
N MET A 67 -15.02 -10.68 -10.12
CA MET A 67 -15.80 -11.62 -9.33
C MET A 67 -14.84 -12.50 -8.52
N ASP A 68 -15.23 -12.84 -7.29
CA ASP A 68 -14.34 -13.47 -6.30
C ASP A 68 -13.05 -12.63 -6.08
N CYS A 69 -13.22 -11.36 -5.68
CA CYS A 69 -12.14 -10.44 -5.33
C CYS A 69 -11.87 -10.46 -3.82
N ASP A 70 -10.63 -10.63 -3.40
CA ASP A 70 -10.20 -10.53 -2.00
C ASP A 70 -9.00 -9.58 -1.84
N TYR A 71 -8.89 -8.95 -0.67
CA TYR A 71 -8.01 -7.81 -0.40
C TYR A 71 -8.19 -6.69 -1.44
N GLY A 72 -9.46 -6.31 -1.62
CA GLY A 72 -9.82 -5.05 -2.25
C GLY A 72 -9.42 -3.87 -1.39
N VAL A 73 -8.61 -2.98 -1.95
CA VAL A 73 -8.45 -1.60 -1.49
C VAL A 73 -8.77 -0.71 -2.71
N GLU A 74 -9.78 0.15 -2.57
CA GLU A 74 -10.37 0.89 -3.68
C GLU A 74 -10.89 -0.03 -4.82
N SER A 75 -11.52 -1.16 -4.47
CA SER A 75 -12.05 -2.14 -5.43
C SER A 75 -13.58 -2.11 -5.54
N GLU A 76 -14.07 -1.90 -6.77
CA GLU A 76 -15.49 -1.62 -7.06
C GLU A 76 -16.12 -2.63 -8.03
N LEU A 77 -17.46 -2.64 -8.08
CA LEU A 77 -18.28 -3.59 -8.86
C LEU A 77 -17.96 -5.07 -8.57
N CYS A 78 -17.35 -5.28 -7.41
CA CYS A 78 -17.02 -6.52 -6.74
C CYS A 78 -18.31 -7.24 -6.32
N TYR A 79 -18.86 -8.07 -7.20
CA TYR A 79 -20.00 -8.92 -6.87
C TYR A 79 -19.53 -10.02 -5.90
N GLU A 80 -20.29 -10.24 -4.82
CA GLU A 80 -19.89 -11.04 -3.65
C GLU A 80 -18.58 -10.60 -2.96
N SER A 81 -18.10 -9.36 -3.18
CA SER A 81 -16.77 -8.92 -2.73
C SER A 81 -16.71 -7.48 -2.15
N VAL A 82 -15.55 -7.08 -1.62
CA VAL A 82 -15.46 -6.21 -0.42
C VAL A 82 -14.45 -5.06 -0.55
N ASP A 83 -14.96 -3.83 -0.60
CA ASP A 83 -14.33 -2.61 -0.04
C ASP A 83 -14.85 -2.24 1.39
N PRO A 84 -15.95 -2.81 1.94
CA PRO A 84 -16.25 -2.69 3.36
C PRO A 84 -15.10 -3.10 4.32
N TYR A 85 -14.50 -2.12 5.00
CA TYR A 85 -13.51 -2.34 6.05
C TYR A 85 -14.10 -3.16 7.22
N LYS A 86 -13.88 -4.48 7.16
CA LYS A 86 -14.42 -5.50 8.09
C LYS A 86 -15.96 -5.58 8.07
N SER A 87 -16.59 -5.89 6.94
CA SER A 87 -18.04 -6.21 6.94
C SER A 87 -18.39 -7.55 6.29
N PHE A 88 -19.46 -8.19 6.77
CA PHE A 88 -19.77 -9.59 6.47
C PHE A 88 -21.27 -9.89 6.35
N ASN A 89 -21.66 -10.73 5.37
CA ASN A 89 -23.05 -11.03 5.03
C ASN A 89 -23.87 -9.74 4.84
N CYS A 90 -23.37 -8.92 3.92
CA CYS A 90 -23.90 -7.60 3.65
C CYS A 90 -23.95 -7.34 2.15
N GLU A 91 -24.99 -6.64 1.72
CA GLU A 91 -25.26 -6.21 0.35
C GLU A 91 -25.52 -4.69 0.36
N TYR A 92 -25.08 -3.97 -0.66
CA TYR A 92 -25.27 -2.51 -0.76
C TYR A 92 -24.77 -1.75 0.50
N LEU A 93 -23.50 -1.98 0.87
CA LEU A 93 -22.79 -1.21 1.87
C LEU A 93 -22.03 -0.05 1.24
N GLU A 94 -22.03 1.11 1.90
CA GLU A 94 -21.35 2.32 1.45
C GLU A 94 -20.70 3.02 2.67
N ASN A 95 -19.38 3.29 2.62
CA ASN A 95 -18.61 3.87 3.73
C ASN A 95 -18.78 3.14 5.08
N CYS A 96 -19.06 1.84 5.03
CA CYS A 96 -19.46 1.03 6.16
C CYS A 96 -18.30 0.20 6.70
N SER A 97 -18.14 0.16 8.02
CA SER A 97 -17.07 -0.59 8.67
C SER A 97 -17.54 -1.33 9.92
N ASN A 98 -17.02 -2.53 10.18
CA ASN A 98 -17.49 -3.39 11.27
C ASN A 98 -19.03 -3.61 11.20
N MET A 99 -19.55 -3.94 10.01
CA MET A 99 -20.97 -4.19 9.76
C MET A 99 -21.26 -5.69 9.55
N ARG A 100 -22.42 -6.16 10.01
CA ARG A 100 -22.75 -7.60 9.94
C ARG A 100 -24.25 -7.85 9.73
N ASP A 101 -24.62 -8.82 8.90
CA ASP A 101 -26.02 -9.22 8.67
C ASP A 101 -26.89 -8.00 8.32
N SER A 102 -26.35 -7.12 7.46
CA SER A 102 -26.84 -5.75 7.26
C SER A 102 -26.87 -5.39 5.77
N SER A 103 -28.04 -4.97 5.30
CA SER A 103 -28.28 -4.66 3.89
C SER A 103 -28.63 -3.18 3.71
N TYR A 104 -28.20 -2.57 2.60
CA TYR A 104 -28.55 -1.18 2.24
C TYR A 104 -28.17 -0.19 3.35
N CYS A 105 -26.88 -0.13 3.70
CA CYS A 105 -26.40 0.68 4.83
C CYS A 105 -25.29 1.65 4.46
N TYR A 106 -25.39 2.86 4.99
CA TYR A 106 -24.52 4.00 4.68
C TYR A 106 -23.82 4.53 5.93
N ALA A 107 -22.50 4.72 5.82
CA ALA A 107 -21.64 5.40 6.80
C ALA A 107 -21.95 4.99 8.26
N SER A 108 -22.24 3.70 8.45
CA SER A 108 -22.57 3.09 9.74
C SER A 108 -21.40 2.23 10.19
N ILE A 109 -21.17 2.21 11.50
CA ILE A 109 -19.99 1.65 12.13
C ILE A 109 -20.43 0.76 13.31
N ASP A 110 -19.83 -0.42 13.49
CA ASP A 110 -20.13 -1.29 14.64
C ASP A 110 -21.64 -1.61 14.76
N CYS A 111 -22.27 -1.99 13.65
CA CYS A 111 -23.71 -2.31 13.63
C CYS A 111 -23.99 -3.70 13.06
N HIS A 112 -25.04 -4.34 13.59
CA HIS A 112 -25.48 -5.65 13.12
C HIS A 112 -27.00 -5.78 13.11
N ASP A 113 -27.58 -6.64 12.27
CA ASP A 113 -29.04 -6.69 12.09
C ASP A 113 -29.59 -5.25 11.85
N VAL A 114 -29.01 -4.50 10.90
CA VAL A 114 -29.50 -3.18 10.51
C VAL A 114 -29.78 -3.10 9.01
N PHE A 115 -30.86 -2.42 8.64
CA PHE A 115 -31.38 -2.44 7.27
C PHE A 115 -31.82 -1.04 6.83
N GLY A 116 -31.36 -0.57 5.67
CA GLY A 116 -31.71 0.77 5.18
C GLY A 116 -31.16 1.91 6.07
N CYS A 117 -30.07 1.68 6.81
CA CYS A 117 -29.65 2.54 7.93
C CYS A 117 -28.48 3.48 7.59
N VAL A 118 -28.42 4.60 8.32
CA VAL A 118 -27.53 5.74 8.09
C VAL A 118 -26.92 6.21 9.41
N HIS A 119 -25.59 6.35 9.48
CA HIS A 119 -24.88 6.92 10.64
C HIS A 119 -25.21 6.28 11.98
N LEU A 120 -25.45 4.97 11.98
CA LEU A 120 -25.58 4.22 13.22
C LEU A 120 -24.20 3.84 13.76
N ASN A 121 -24.07 3.88 15.09
CA ASN A 121 -22.86 3.52 15.82
C ASN A 121 -23.23 2.70 17.06
N SER A 122 -22.67 1.49 17.18
CA SER A 122 -23.02 0.48 18.19
C SER A 122 -24.54 0.25 18.27
N LYS A 123 -25.16 -0.18 17.17
CA LYS A 123 -26.62 -0.41 17.05
C LYS A 123 -26.98 -1.73 16.39
N SER A 124 -28.16 -2.22 16.73
CA SER A 124 -28.77 -3.39 16.11
C SER A 124 -30.28 -3.37 16.15
N PHE A 125 -30.90 -4.18 15.30
CA PHE A 125 -32.36 -4.24 15.10
C PHE A 125 -32.96 -2.90 14.68
N CYS A 126 -32.27 -2.20 13.78
CA CYS A 126 -32.71 -0.91 13.24
C CYS A 126 -33.17 -1.04 11.78
N ILE A 127 -34.27 -0.37 11.45
CA ILE A 127 -34.76 -0.25 10.06
C ILE A 127 -35.02 1.22 9.76
N PHE A 128 -34.37 1.76 8.73
CA PHE A 128 -34.37 3.19 8.40
C PHE A 128 -34.19 4.09 9.64
N ASN A 129 -33.13 3.82 10.40
CA ASN A 129 -32.74 4.43 11.69
C ASN A 129 -33.76 4.31 12.84
N ARG A 130 -34.89 3.61 12.67
CA ARG A 130 -35.80 3.28 13.76
C ARG A 130 -35.34 2.02 14.47
N GLN A 131 -34.97 2.15 15.75
CA GLN A 131 -34.82 1.03 16.67
C GLN A 131 -36.13 0.25 16.79
N LEU A 132 -36.05 -1.07 16.68
CA LEU A 132 -37.13 -2.03 16.90
C LEU A 132 -36.72 -3.03 17.99
N THR A 133 -37.66 -3.84 18.47
CA THR A 133 -37.31 -5.12 19.10
C THR A 133 -36.88 -6.14 18.04
N GLU A 134 -36.11 -7.16 18.42
CA GLU A 134 -35.66 -8.21 17.49
C GLU A 134 -36.82 -8.87 16.73
N GLY A 135 -37.93 -9.19 17.41
CA GLY A 135 -39.11 -9.80 16.79
C GLY A 135 -39.78 -8.89 15.75
N GLU A 136 -39.87 -7.59 16.03
CA GLU A 136 -40.37 -6.60 15.07
C GLU A 136 -39.42 -6.42 13.88
N TYR A 137 -38.10 -6.39 14.12
CA TYR A 137 -37.07 -6.32 13.09
C TYR A 137 -37.18 -7.50 12.12
N ARG A 138 -37.16 -8.73 12.63
CA ARG A 138 -37.20 -9.95 11.81
C ARG A 138 -38.50 -10.09 11.01
N GLU A 139 -39.62 -9.55 11.50
CA GLU A 139 -40.87 -9.49 10.75
C GLU A 139 -40.97 -8.29 9.79
N ALA A 140 -40.16 -7.25 9.96
CA ALA A 140 -40.14 -6.09 9.08
C ALA A 140 -39.17 -6.28 7.90
N VAL A 141 -37.96 -6.83 8.11
CA VAL A 141 -37.00 -7.15 7.03
C VAL A 141 -37.64 -8.03 5.95
N LYS A 142 -38.42 -9.06 6.34
CA LYS A 142 -39.19 -9.91 5.40
C LYS A 142 -40.12 -9.13 4.46
N LYS A 143 -40.58 -7.94 4.86
CA LYS A 143 -41.46 -7.07 4.06
C LYS A 143 -40.67 -6.13 3.14
N PHE A 144 -39.39 -5.88 3.45
CA PHE A 144 -38.49 -5.10 2.60
C PHE A 144 -37.74 -5.97 1.59
N ASN A 145 -37.27 -7.17 1.96
CA ASN A 145 -36.57 -8.09 1.03
C ASN A 145 -37.46 -8.67 -0.10
N VAL A 146 -38.78 -8.43 -0.06
CA VAL A 146 -39.70 -8.73 -1.17
C VAL A 146 -39.99 -7.51 -2.06
N LEU A 147 -39.45 -6.34 -1.72
CA LEU A 147 -39.38 -5.19 -2.61
C LEU A 147 -38.16 -5.35 -3.54
N PRO A 148 -38.22 -4.83 -4.77
CA PRO A 148 -37.02 -4.67 -5.59
C PRO A 148 -35.97 -3.81 -4.87
N SER A 149 -34.69 -4.15 -5.05
CA SER A 149 -33.50 -3.48 -4.51
C SER A 149 -33.55 -1.96 -4.63
N GLU A 150 -34.04 -1.48 -5.77
CA GLU A 150 -34.17 -0.07 -6.13
C GLU A 150 -35.05 0.70 -5.14
N LYS A 151 -36.14 0.08 -4.65
CA LYS A 151 -37.06 0.74 -3.69
C LYS A 151 -36.46 0.86 -2.30
N ILE A 152 -35.55 -0.05 -1.94
CA ILE A 152 -34.86 -0.01 -0.66
C ILE A 152 -33.80 1.09 -0.70
N LEU A 153 -33.10 1.23 -1.83
CA LEU A 153 -32.17 2.33 -2.10
C LEU A 153 -32.88 3.71 -2.15
N GLU A 154 -34.06 3.82 -2.78
CA GLU A 154 -34.90 5.04 -2.72
C GLU A 154 -35.19 5.48 -1.28
N MET A 155 -35.52 4.52 -0.40
CA MET A 155 -35.81 4.80 1.02
C MET A 155 -34.54 5.14 1.82
N LEU A 156 -33.39 4.55 1.48
CA LEU A 156 -32.09 4.88 2.08
C LEU A 156 -31.67 6.32 1.74
N GLU A 157 -31.87 6.77 0.50
CA GLU A 157 -31.53 8.14 0.09
C GLU A 157 -32.43 9.21 0.73
N GLU A 158 -33.73 8.94 0.93
CA GLU A 158 -34.60 9.81 1.73
C GLU A 158 -34.25 9.86 3.23
N LEU A 159 -33.43 8.92 3.70
CA LEU A 159 -32.86 8.92 5.04
C LEU A 159 -31.52 9.66 5.09
N LYS A 160 -30.62 9.46 4.11
CA LYS A 160 -29.34 10.17 3.97
C LYS A 160 -29.54 11.69 3.99
N LYS A 161 -30.59 12.20 3.36
CA LYS A 161 -31.00 13.62 3.39
C LYS A 161 -31.31 14.20 4.78
N ARG A 162 -31.54 13.38 5.80
CA ARG A 162 -31.88 13.79 7.17
C ARG A 162 -30.69 13.74 8.13
N TYR A 163 -29.62 13.05 7.74
CA TYR A 163 -28.43 12.82 8.54
C TYR A 163 -27.21 13.14 7.66
N PRO A 164 -26.72 14.40 7.63
CA PRO A 164 -25.58 14.78 6.80
C PRO A 164 -24.28 14.13 7.30
N TYR A 165 -23.44 13.69 6.37
CA TYR A 165 -22.11 13.11 6.63
C TYR A 165 -21.02 14.17 6.41
N THR A 166 -19.84 13.96 7.00
CA THR A 166 -18.63 14.72 6.65
C THR A 166 -17.82 13.93 5.63
N GLN A 167 -17.18 14.60 4.67
CA GLN A 167 -16.34 13.94 3.66
C GLN A 167 -14.95 13.57 4.19
N THR A 168 -14.60 14.02 5.40
CA THR A 168 -13.29 13.77 6.02
C THR A 168 -13.34 12.50 6.86
N ASN A 169 -12.68 11.43 6.41
CA ASN A 169 -12.54 10.18 7.14
C ASN A 169 -11.33 10.24 8.09
N ASP A 170 -11.46 10.95 9.22
CA ASP A 170 -10.38 11.15 10.21
C ASP A 170 -10.72 10.81 11.67
N ALA A 171 -9.68 10.47 12.46
CA ALA A 171 -9.79 10.33 13.90
C ALA A 171 -8.44 10.54 14.63
N HIS A 172 -8.47 11.03 15.87
CA HIS A 172 -7.34 11.01 16.80
C HIS A 172 -6.03 11.66 16.28
N ASN A 173 -6.12 12.84 15.67
CA ASN A 173 -4.99 13.52 15.04
C ASN A 173 -4.44 14.69 15.88
N GLU A 174 -3.13 14.70 16.17
CA GLU A 174 -2.42 15.75 16.92
C GLU A 174 -1.43 16.49 16.00
N ASN A 175 -1.50 17.83 15.92
CA ASN A 175 -0.66 18.67 15.04
C ASN A 175 -0.69 18.33 13.53
N SER A 176 -1.55 17.41 13.09
CA SER A 176 -1.44 16.70 11.79
C SER A 176 -2.60 17.02 10.85
N ALA A 177 -2.56 18.18 10.21
CA ALA A 177 -3.75 18.74 9.54
C ALA A 177 -4.09 18.14 8.16
N TYR A 178 -3.26 17.27 7.57
CA TYR A 178 -3.27 17.01 6.11
C TYR A 178 -3.54 15.54 5.69
N GLY A 179 -4.58 15.28 4.89
CA GLY A 179 -4.86 13.97 4.27
C GLY A 179 -6.36 13.58 4.18
N ASN A 180 -6.64 12.33 3.79
CA ASN A 180 -7.93 11.60 3.93
C ASN A 180 -7.64 10.10 4.16
N TYR A 181 -8.56 9.35 4.81
CA TYR A 181 -8.33 8.03 5.46
C TYR A 181 -7.25 8.07 6.54
N ILE A 182 -7.51 8.78 7.64
CA ILE A 182 -6.45 9.46 8.40
C ILE A 182 -6.64 9.42 9.92
N TYR A 183 -6.01 8.44 10.53
CA TYR A 183 -6.24 8.08 11.92
C TYR A 183 -4.94 8.15 12.76
N PHE A 184 -5.01 8.48 14.05
CA PHE A 184 -3.96 8.28 15.09
C PHE A 184 -2.63 9.05 14.98
N ASN A 185 -2.68 10.32 14.58
CA ASN A 185 -1.48 11.05 14.20
C ASN A 185 -0.74 11.84 15.26
N LYS A 186 0.55 12.05 14.97
CA LYS A 186 1.36 13.15 15.52
C LYS A 186 2.07 13.93 14.41
N ASN A 187 2.09 15.26 14.53
CA ASN A 187 2.73 16.30 13.69
C ASN A 187 2.34 16.40 12.15
N CYS A 188 2.02 15.32 11.42
CA CYS A 188 1.63 15.03 9.99
C CYS A 188 2.25 15.69 8.71
N TYR A 189 3.29 15.17 8.00
CA TYR A 189 3.72 15.68 6.66
C TYR A 189 3.95 14.72 5.45
N LEU A 190 4.34 13.42 5.55
CA LEU A 190 4.55 12.59 4.33
C LEU A 190 4.53 11.06 4.53
N CYS A 191 4.15 10.25 3.54
CA CYS A 191 2.79 9.95 3.02
C CYS A 191 2.72 8.49 2.52
N PHE A 192 1.77 7.67 2.98
CA PHE A 192 1.59 6.31 2.46
C PHE A 192 0.09 5.93 2.15
N ASP A 193 -0.53 4.77 2.48
CA ASP A 193 -1.97 4.35 2.24
C ASP A 193 -3.01 4.33 3.45
N ALA A 194 -2.69 3.79 4.65
CA ALA A 194 -3.57 3.65 5.83
C ALA A 194 -3.48 4.63 7.08
N THR A 195 -2.35 4.88 7.80
CA THR A 195 -2.35 5.73 9.05
C THR A 195 -1.08 6.54 9.49
N ARG A 196 -0.86 7.69 8.80
CA ARG A 196 -0.40 9.08 9.12
C ARG A 196 0.45 9.31 10.45
N ASN A 197 1.72 9.80 10.36
CA ASN A 197 2.77 10.06 11.41
C ASN A 197 3.83 11.18 10.95
N GLN A 198 4.49 12.03 11.80
CA GLN A 198 5.47 13.18 11.48
C GLN A 198 6.48 13.53 12.61
N ASP A 199 7.67 14.22 12.48
CA ASP A 199 8.42 15.07 11.46
C ASP A 199 9.03 14.47 10.14
N SER A 200 8.40 14.71 8.96
CA SER A 200 8.39 13.76 7.80
C SER A 200 8.98 14.18 6.41
N ALA A 201 9.37 13.15 5.64
CA ALA A 201 9.41 12.97 4.17
C ALA A 201 9.45 11.47 3.67
N TYR A 202 8.52 10.56 4.02
CA TYR A 202 8.45 9.12 3.57
C TYR A 202 7.41 8.75 2.49
N LEU A 203 7.48 7.50 2.00
CA LEU A 203 6.36 6.65 1.55
C LEU A 203 6.37 5.20 2.19
N TYR A 204 5.37 4.33 1.89
CA TYR A 204 5.09 2.90 2.26
C TYR A 204 3.79 2.45 1.55
N ASP A 205 3.27 1.26 1.90
CA ASP A 205 1.97 0.72 1.51
C ASP A 205 1.25 0.18 2.80
N SER A 206 0.09 0.72 3.27
CA SER A 206 -0.22 1.32 4.62
C SER A 206 0.26 2.80 4.74
N HIS A 207 -0.15 3.75 5.66
CA HIS A 207 0.17 5.24 5.57
C HIS A 207 1.18 5.91 6.57
N ARG A 208 1.93 6.90 6.02
CA ARG A 208 2.80 7.99 6.50
C ARG A 208 3.64 7.73 7.76
N ASN A 209 4.64 6.83 7.79
CA ASN A 209 5.62 6.69 8.92
C ASN A 209 6.29 8.02 9.25
N THR A 210 6.92 8.13 10.45
CA THR A 210 7.95 9.15 10.64
C THR A 210 9.05 8.95 11.71
N THR A 211 10.30 9.06 11.25
CA THR A 211 11.35 9.94 11.76
C THR A 211 12.35 10.53 10.71
N CYS A 212 12.42 10.19 9.40
CA CYS A 212 11.61 10.95 8.41
C CYS A 212 12.11 11.20 6.96
N PHE A 213 12.86 10.37 6.19
CA PHE A 213 13.30 10.79 4.81
C PHE A 213 13.83 9.74 3.76
N ASP A 214 13.18 8.60 3.49
CA ASP A 214 13.54 7.61 2.41
C ASP A 214 12.26 7.07 1.71
N PHE A 215 12.27 6.07 0.79
CA PHE A 215 11.09 5.19 0.46
C PHE A 215 11.21 4.05 -0.62
N THR A 216 10.65 2.83 -0.41
CA THR A 216 10.87 1.68 -1.33
C THR A 216 9.90 0.43 -1.34
N TYR A 217 9.23 0.09 -2.47
CA TYR A 217 8.22 -0.98 -2.72
C TYR A 217 6.94 -1.05 -1.87
N SER A 218 6.91 -1.82 -0.77
CA SER A 218 6.07 -1.43 0.37
C SER A 218 6.88 -0.30 1.00
N ILE A 219 6.65 0.86 0.42
CA ILE A 219 7.53 2.02 0.28
C ILE A 219 8.38 2.57 1.49
N ASP A 220 8.85 1.87 2.55
CA ASP A 220 9.38 2.48 3.84
C ASP A 220 10.87 2.26 4.28
N GLY A 221 11.35 3.10 5.23
CA GLY A 221 12.19 2.67 6.38
C GLY A 221 13.09 3.75 7.01
N GLU A 222 13.05 4.00 8.34
CA GLU A 222 13.47 5.28 8.99
C GLU A 222 14.65 5.23 9.99
N LEU A 223 15.52 6.25 10.17
CA LEU A 223 15.79 7.48 9.42
C LEU A 223 16.83 7.23 8.30
N CYS A 224 16.41 7.04 7.04
CA CYS A 224 17.29 6.71 5.90
C CYS A 224 17.20 7.78 4.77
N TYR A 225 17.92 7.64 3.64
CA TYR A 225 17.98 8.60 2.48
C TYR A 225 18.83 8.02 1.30
N GLU A 226 18.68 8.27 -0.02
CA GLU A 226 17.52 8.08 -0.93
C GLU A 226 17.51 6.62 -1.50
N VAL A 227 16.74 6.31 -2.58
CA VAL A 227 16.00 5.03 -2.58
C VAL A 227 15.43 4.50 -3.93
N VAL A 228 14.83 3.27 -3.94
CA VAL A 228 13.56 2.79 -4.61
C VAL A 228 13.45 1.24 -4.55
N ASP A 229 12.25 0.64 -4.57
CA ASP A 229 11.82 -0.78 -4.76
C ASP A 229 12.66 -2.00 -4.23
N SER A 230 13.50 -1.75 -3.23
CA SER A 230 13.82 -2.61 -2.09
C SER A 230 12.61 -2.87 -1.15
N ALA A 231 12.73 -3.76 -0.15
CA ALA A 231 11.87 -3.76 1.04
C ALA A 231 12.72 -3.93 2.31
N HIS A 232 12.30 -3.33 3.43
CA HIS A 232 12.94 -3.40 4.75
C HIS A 232 14.46 -3.09 4.78
N CYS A 233 14.79 -1.80 4.71
CA CYS A 233 16.18 -1.30 4.82
C CYS A 233 16.48 -0.78 6.24
N PHE A 234 17.72 -0.94 6.72
CA PHE A 234 18.16 -0.36 8.00
C PHE A 234 19.58 0.21 7.93
N ASN A 235 19.74 1.48 8.32
CA ASN A 235 21.00 2.24 8.21
C ASN A 235 21.65 2.06 6.81
N CYS A 236 20.81 2.14 5.79
CA CYS A 236 21.19 2.08 4.39
C CYS A 236 20.96 3.44 3.75
N ASN A 237 21.69 3.72 2.68
CA ASN A 237 21.54 4.97 1.97
C ASN A 237 21.84 4.84 0.48
N TYR A 238 20.93 5.32 -0.36
CA TYR A 238 20.95 5.18 -1.81
C TYR A 238 20.88 3.72 -2.28
N SER A 239 19.68 3.13 -2.26
CA SER A 239 19.44 1.70 -2.56
C SER A 239 18.22 1.50 -3.47
N VAL A 240 18.39 0.82 -4.62
CA VAL A 240 17.39 0.66 -5.68
C VAL A 240 17.11 -0.82 -5.97
N PHE A 241 15.86 -1.28 -6.01
CA PHE A 241 15.49 -2.71 -6.17
C PHE A 241 16.28 -3.65 -5.22
N SER A 242 16.50 -3.24 -3.97
CA SER A 242 17.58 -3.75 -3.10
C SER A 242 17.16 -4.24 -1.71
N GLY A 243 16.25 -5.22 -1.62
CA GLY A 243 15.63 -5.66 -0.36
C GLY A 243 16.58 -6.25 0.71
N HIS A 244 16.19 -6.08 1.97
CA HIS A 244 16.82 -6.66 3.17
C HIS A 244 18.32 -6.32 3.33
N CYS A 245 18.69 -5.06 3.13
CA CYS A 245 20.09 -4.60 3.23
C CYS A 245 20.38 -3.88 4.56
N GLN A 246 21.65 -3.90 4.99
CA GLN A 246 22.09 -3.33 6.28
C GLN A 246 23.48 -2.67 6.18
N ASP A 247 23.68 -1.50 6.82
CA ASP A 247 24.98 -0.82 6.97
C ASP A 247 25.74 -0.72 5.62
N SER A 248 25.01 -0.34 4.58
CA SER A 248 25.46 -0.44 3.18
C SER A 248 24.91 0.71 2.33
N SER A 249 25.64 1.06 1.28
CA SER A 249 25.34 2.23 0.45
C SER A 249 25.55 1.98 -1.04
N TYR A 250 24.85 2.72 -1.89
CA TYR A 250 24.94 2.60 -3.36
C TYR A 250 24.59 1.18 -3.84
N LEU A 251 23.34 0.76 -3.61
CA LEU A 251 22.83 -0.57 -3.96
C LEU A 251 21.86 -0.50 -5.15
N PHE A 252 21.91 -1.50 -6.03
CA PHE A 252 21.03 -1.68 -7.18
C PHE A 252 20.76 -3.19 -7.33
N ASN A 253 19.52 -3.63 -7.54
CA ASN A 253 19.15 -5.04 -7.79
C ASN A 253 19.77 -6.05 -6.81
N CYS A 254 19.93 -5.69 -5.53
CA CYS A 254 20.62 -6.51 -4.51
C CYS A 254 19.64 -7.20 -3.54
N ALA A 255 20.08 -8.28 -2.88
CA ALA A 255 19.29 -8.88 -1.81
C ALA A 255 20.18 -9.41 -0.68
N ASN A 256 19.86 -9.08 0.58
CA ASN A 256 20.62 -9.57 1.74
C ASN A 256 22.12 -9.19 1.68
N VAL A 257 22.42 -7.90 1.53
CA VAL A 257 23.78 -7.34 1.46
C VAL A 257 24.11 -6.56 2.73
N LYS A 258 25.34 -6.74 3.25
CA LYS A 258 25.82 -6.08 4.48
C LYS A 258 27.21 -5.46 4.33
N ASN A 259 27.52 -4.38 5.05
CA ASN A 259 28.85 -3.74 5.06
C ASN A 259 29.45 -3.61 3.64
N SER A 260 28.72 -3.01 2.70
CA SER A 260 29.09 -3.00 1.28
C SER A 260 28.76 -1.69 0.55
N LEU A 261 29.46 -1.43 -0.56
CA LEU A 261 29.49 -0.12 -1.23
C LEU A 261 29.52 -0.24 -2.77
N GLY A 262 28.46 0.20 -3.46
CA GLY A 262 28.40 0.17 -4.93
C GLY A 262 28.07 -1.22 -5.49
N CYS A 263 27.01 -1.85 -5.00
CA CYS A 263 26.60 -3.22 -5.36
C CYS A 263 25.43 -3.18 -6.35
N VAL A 264 25.44 -4.00 -7.41
CA VAL A 264 24.57 -3.77 -8.58
C VAL A 264 23.74 -4.99 -9.04
N GLY A 265 23.86 -6.13 -8.37
CA GLY A 265 23.18 -7.35 -8.81
C GLY A 265 23.69 -8.58 -8.07
N ILE A 266 23.88 -8.45 -6.76
CA ILE A 266 24.48 -9.48 -5.91
C ILE A 266 23.59 -9.77 -4.72
N SER A 267 23.60 -11.03 -4.30
CA SER A 267 22.81 -11.49 -3.16
C SER A 267 23.68 -12.25 -2.16
N HIS A 268 23.34 -12.15 -0.88
CA HIS A 268 23.99 -12.88 0.23
C HIS A 268 25.51 -12.62 0.32
N LYS A 269 25.89 -11.35 0.45
CA LYS A 269 27.30 -10.91 0.48
C LYS A 269 27.60 -9.86 1.54
N GLU A 270 28.84 -9.89 2.02
CA GLU A 270 29.40 -8.88 2.91
C GLU A 270 30.80 -8.43 2.46
N TYR A 271 31.24 -7.26 2.93
CA TYR A 271 32.55 -6.65 2.63
C TYR A 271 32.80 -6.50 1.13
N CYS A 272 31.76 -6.09 0.38
CA CYS A 272 31.80 -5.96 -1.07
C CYS A 272 31.92 -4.51 -1.54
N ILE A 273 32.71 -4.28 -2.59
CA ILE A 273 32.83 -2.99 -3.27
C ILE A 273 32.81 -3.22 -4.78
N LEU A 274 31.90 -2.56 -5.52
CA LEU A 274 31.81 -2.64 -6.99
C LEU A 274 31.82 -4.08 -7.54
N ASN A 275 30.92 -4.91 -7.01
CA ASN A 275 30.78 -6.34 -7.33
C ASN A 275 32.07 -7.17 -7.10
N ARG A 276 32.82 -6.89 -6.02
CA ARG A 276 33.99 -7.68 -5.59
C ARG A 276 34.03 -7.80 -4.07
N GLN A 277 34.32 -9.00 -3.57
CA GLN A 277 34.42 -9.30 -2.14
C GLN A 277 35.88 -9.18 -1.64
N PHE A 278 36.06 -8.65 -0.43
CA PHE A 278 37.36 -8.43 0.21
C PHE A 278 37.42 -9.08 1.60
N ASN A 279 38.62 -9.22 2.18
CA ASN A 279 38.71 -9.48 3.62
C ASN A 279 38.46 -8.18 4.41
N LYS A 280 38.00 -8.28 5.66
CA LYS A 280 37.61 -7.12 6.47
C LYS A 280 38.67 -6.01 6.55
N GLN A 281 39.94 -6.35 6.74
CA GLN A 281 41.02 -5.36 6.85
C GLN A 281 41.28 -4.60 5.55
N GLU A 282 41.00 -5.23 4.39
CA GLU A 282 41.06 -4.60 3.08
C GLU A 282 39.82 -3.74 2.85
N TYR A 283 38.63 -4.25 3.16
CA TYR A 283 37.37 -3.49 3.07
C TYR A 283 37.44 -2.20 3.88
N ASP A 284 37.72 -2.28 5.18
CA ASP A 284 37.78 -1.13 6.11
C ASP A 284 38.76 -0.03 5.67
N LYS A 285 39.79 -0.42 4.91
CA LYS A 285 40.83 0.46 4.35
C LYS A 285 40.42 1.08 3.00
N ILE A 286 39.64 0.38 2.19
CA ILE A 286 39.22 0.84 0.86
C ILE A 286 37.95 1.69 0.96
N SER A 287 36.93 1.23 1.70
CA SER A 287 35.63 1.89 1.84
C SER A 287 35.77 3.28 2.46
N ARG A 288 36.48 3.40 3.58
CA ARG A 288 36.74 4.67 4.29
C ARG A 288 37.28 5.76 3.36
N ARG A 289 38.30 5.45 2.55
CA ARG A 289 38.91 6.41 1.61
C ARG A 289 37.94 6.85 0.51
N ILE A 290 37.02 5.98 0.07
CA ILE A 290 36.00 6.33 -0.93
C ILE A 290 34.97 7.28 -0.29
N LEU A 291 34.49 6.98 0.92
CA LEU A 291 33.54 7.81 1.66
C LEU A 291 34.12 9.19 2.03
N GLU A 292 35.41 9.26 2.37
CA GLU A 292 36.13 10.52 2.60
C GLU A 292 36.22 11.38 1.32
N ASP A 293 36.56 10.80 0.17
CA ASP A 293 36.66 11.54 -1.11
C ASP A 293 35.29 11.99 -1.62
N LEU A 294 34.24 11.16 -1.45
CA LEU A 294 32.84 11.53 -1.73
C LEU A 294 32.42 12.76 -0.92
N LYS A 295 32.63 12.71 0.41
CA LYS A 295 32.28 13.81 1.33
C LYS A 295 33.03 15.11 1.00
N ASN A 296 34.31 15.02 0.64
CA ASN A 296 35.13 16.20 0.34
C ASN A 296 34.79 16.87 -1.00
N LYS A 297 34.33 16.10 -1.99
CA LYS A 297 34.03 16.60 -3.34
C LYS A 297 32.57 16.98 -3.57
N ASN A 298 31.67 16.56 -2.68
CA ASN A 298 30.22 16.74 -2.81
C ASN A 298 29.65 16.24 -4.16
N LEU A 299 30.23 15.15 -4.68
CA LEU A 299 29.75 14.46 -5.87
C LEU A 299 28.56 13.58 -5.46
N GLY A 300 27.35 14.12 -5.63
CA GLY A 300 26.08 13.45 -5.33
C GLY A 300 25.63 12.49 -6.43
N TRP A 301 24.37 12.04 -6.32
CA TRP A 301 23.79 11.02 -7.21
C TRP A 301 23.34 11.51 -8.59
N ALA A 302 23.35 12.82 -8.83
CA ALA A 302 22.69 13.47 -9.98
C ALA A 302 23.12 12.96 -11.38
N ASP A 303 24.32 12.38 -11.52
CA ASP A 303 24.82 11.84 -12.80
C ASP A 303 24.47 10.35 -13.04
N LEU A 304 23.76 9.68 -12.13
CA LEU A 304 23.30 8.30 -12.31
C LEU A 304 21.97 8.29 -13.09
N THR A 305 21.91 7.45 -14.11
CA THR A 305 20.78 7.35 -15.05
C THR A 305 20.51 5.88 -15.33
N PHE A 306 19.25 5.46 -15.26
CA PHE A 306 18.79 4.07 -15.18
C PHE A 306 18.24 3.55 -16.53
#